data_AF-A0A355DMV3-F1
#
_entry.id   AF-A0A355DMV3-F1
#
_cell.length_a   1.000
_cell.length_b   1.000
_cell.length_c   1.000
_cell.angle_alpha   90.00
_cell.angle_beta   90.00
_cell.angle_gamma   90.00
#
_symmetry.space_group_name_H-M   'P 1'
#
loop_
_entity.id
_entity.type
_entity.pdbx_description
1 polymer ?
#
loop_
_entity_poly.entity_id
_entity_poly.type
_entity_poly.pdbx_seq_one_letter_code
_entity_poly.pdbx_strand_id
1 'polypeptide(L)'
;MRSPQRRYDAQAIARYYRSRPWIAIWRTLSIIGFFIGFIFSLKWDEWRNQVEQNKLKRAARLREILTKLGPTFIKVGQALSTRPDLIRKDFLEELIKLQDQLPPFDNEIAFSIIEAELERPV
;
A
#
# COMPACT_ATOMS: atom_id res chain seq x y z
N MET A 1 24.44 -7.79 -22.89
CA MET A 1 23.73 -9.06 -22.66
C MET A 1 22.26 -8.74 -22.49
N ARG A 2 21.39 -9.16 -23.42
CA ARG A 2 19.95 -8.84 -23.39
C ARG A 2 19.29 -9.61 -22.24
N SER A 3 18.79 -8.89 -21.24
CA SER A 3 17.91 -9.45 -20.20
C SER A 3 16.73 -10.15 -20.88
N PRO A 4 16.38 -11.40 -20.52
CA PRO A 4 15.21 -12.04 -21.12
C PRO A 4 13.99 -11.19 -20.77
N GLN A 5 13.29 -10.66 -21.78
CA GLN A 5 12.00 -10.01 -21.61
C GLN A 5 11.15 -10.94 -20.74
N ARG A 6 10.83 -10.53 -19.50
CA ARG A 6 9.89 -11.27 -18.64
C ARG A 6 8.52 -11.17 -19.29
N ARG A 7 8.28 -12.00 -20.29
CA ARG A 7 7.00 -12.11 -20.97
C ARG A 7 6.01 -12.59 -19.91
N TYR A 8 4.96 -11.80 -19.69
CA TYR A 8 3.93 -12.14 -18.72
C TYR A 8 3.34 -13.51 -19.08
N ASP A 9 3.51 -14.49 -18.20
CA ASP A 9 2.98 -15.85 -18.35
C ASP A 9 2.05 -16.14 -17.17
N ALA A 10 0.75 -16.02 -17.43
CA ALA A 10 -0.29 -16.30 -16.45
C ALA A 10 -0.26 -17.76 -15.96
N GLN A 11 0.11 -18.72 -16.82
CA GLN A 11 0.16 -20.14 -16.46
C GLN A 11 1.35 -20.44 -15.55
N ALA A 12 2.51 -19.81 -15.78
CA ALA A 12 3.65 -19.90 -14.89
C ALA A 12 3.34 -19.33 -13.50
N ILE A 13 2.70 -18.16 -13.44
CA ILE A 13 2.26 -17.54 -12.19
C ILE A 13 1.26 -18.44 -11.46
N ALA A 14 0.25 -18.97 -12.16
CA ALA A 14 -0.75 -19.85 -11.57
C ALA A 14 -0.12 -21.13 -11.00
N ARG A 15 0.83 -21.76 -11.71
CA ARG A 15 1.57 -22.94 -11.22
C ARG A 15 2.43 -22.61 -9.98
N TYR A 16 3.08 -21.45 -9.98
CA TYR A 16 3.87 -20.98 -8.84
C TYR A 16 3.02 -20.82 -7.57
N TYR A 17 1.84 -20.18 -7.68
CA TYR A 17 0.97 -20.01 -6.52
C TYR A 17 0.23 -21.28 -6.10
N ARG A 18 -0.12 -22.16 -7.05
CA ARG A 18 -0.76 -23.46 -6.75
C ARG A 18 0.13 -24.35 -5.87
N SER A 19 1.45 -24.29 -6.04
CA SER A 19 2.41 -25.09 -5.27
C SER A 19 2.79 -24.45 -3.92
N ARG A 20 2.43 -23.18 -3.66
CA ARG A 20 2.79 -22.44 -2.44
C ARG A 20 1.61 -21.63 -1.87
N PRO A 21 0.46 -22.26 -1.56
CA PRO A 21 -0.73 -21.55 -1.09
C PRO A 21 -0.47 -20.81 0.24
N TRP A 22 0.46 -21.30 1.05
CA TRP A 22 0.82 -20.74 2.34
C TRP A 22 1.27 -19.27 2.27
N ILE A 23 1.97 -18.89 1.20
CA ILE A 23 2.41 -17.50 0.99
C ILE A 23 1.20 -16.58 0.86
N ALA A 24 0.20 -17.00 0.06
CA ALA A 24 -1.03 -16.25 -0.15
C ALA A 24 -1.87 -16.19 1.13
N ILE A 25 -1.95 -17.30 1.88
CA ILE A 25 -2.66 -17.37 3.16
C ILE A 25 -2.05 -16.39 4.17
N TRP A 26 -0.74 -16.40 4.37
CA TRP A 26 -0.06 -15.46 5.28
C TRP A 26 -0.28 -14.00 4.90
N ARG A 27 -0.22 -13.71 3.59
CA ARG A 27 -0.48 -12.35 3.12
C ARG A 27 -1.91 -11.93 3.39
N THR A 28 -2.87 -12.81 3.15
CA THR A 28 -4.30 -12.58 3.39
C THR A 28 -4.57 -12.35 4.87
N LEU A 29 -4.02 -13.19 5.74
CA LEU A 29 -4.14 -13.06 7.20
C LEU A 29 -3.55 -11.73 7.69
N SER A 30 -2.40 -11.31 7.14
CA SER A 30 -1.77 -10.04 7.48
C SER A 30 -2.65 -8.84 7.11
N ILE A 31 -3.20 -8.83 5.88
CA ILE A 31 -4.12 -7.79 5.40
C ILE A 31 -5.34 -7.71 6.32
N ILE A 32 -5.99 -8.85 6.56
CA ILE A 32 -7.17 -8.94 7.43
C ILE A 32 -6.82 -8.44 8.84
N GLY A 33 -5.68 -8.86 9.41
CA GLY A 33 -5.23 -8.43 10.73
C GLY A 33 -5.04 -6.92 10.85
N PHE A 34 -4.42 -6.27 9.86
CA PHE A 34 -4.28 -4.80 9.86
C PHE A 34 -5.63 -4.08 9.86
N PHE A 35 -6.57 -4.51 9.01
CA PHE A 35 -7.90 -3.89 8.93
C PHE A 35 -8.77 -4.22 10.15
N ILE A 36 -8.76 -5.45 10.66
CA ILE A 36 -9.46 -5.81 11.92
C ILE A 36 -8.94 -4.95 13.06
N GLY A 37 -7.62 -4.85 13.24
CA GLY A 37 -7.03 -4.03 14.29
C GLY A 37 -7.38 -2.55 14.14
N PHE A 38 -7.45 -2.05 12.91
CA PHE A 38 -7.89 -0.68 12.63
C PHE A 38 -9.37 -0.45 13.00
N ILE A 39 -10.27 -1.30 12.53
CA ILE A 39 -11.72 -1.21 12.82
C ILE A 39 -11.99 -1.37 14.32
N PHE A 40 -11.34 -2.33 14.98
CA PHE A 40 -11.42 -2.48 16.43
C PHE A 40 -11.01 -1.19 17.13
N SER A 41 -9.94 -0.54 16.64
CA SER A 41 -9.47 0.71 17.21
C SER A 41 -10.42 1.91 17.00
N LEU A 42 -11.20 1.91 15.91
CA LEU A 42 -12.26 2.92 15.70
C LEU A 42 -13.43 2.68 16.65
N LYS A 43 -13.90 1.43 16.75
CA LYS A 43 -14.99 1.06 17.67
C LYS A 43 -14.62 1.30 19.13
N TRP A 44 -13.35 1.10 19.49
CA TRP A 44 -12.85 1.38 20.83
C TRP A 44 -12.90 2.87 21.17
N ASP A 45 -12.56 3.75 20.22
CA ASP A 45 -12.64 5.20 20.41
C ASP A 45 -14.08 5.68 20.50
N GLU A 46 -14.97 5.08 19.71
CA GLU A 46 -16.41 5.34 19.77
C GLU A 46 -16.99 4.95 21.12
N TRP A 47 -16.67 3.75 21.61
CA TRP A 47 -17.08 3.30 22.95
C TRP A 47 -16.56 4.21 24.07
N ARG A 48 -15.37 4.81 23.90
CA ARG A 48 -14.77 5.75 24.86
C ARG A 48 -15.16 7.21 24.63
N ASN A 49 -16.03 7.52 23.66
CA ASN A 49 -16.39 8.88 23.25
C ASN A 49 -15.17 9.79 22.93
N GLN A 50 -14.09 9.21 22.37
CA GLN A 50 -12.84 9.91 22.04
C GLN A 50 -12.61 10.07 20.53
N VAL A 51 -13.63 9.84 19.70
CA VAL A 51 -13.52 9.89 18.23
C VAL A 51 -12.97 11.22 17.75
N GLU A 52 -13.50 12.34 18.24
CA GLU A 52 -13.07 13.68 17.82
C GLU A 52 -11.62 14.00 18.19
N GLN A 53 -11.15 13.50 19.34
CA GLN A 53 -9.76 13.71 19.79
C GLN A 53 -8.78 12.86 18.97
N ASN A 54 -9.20 11.66 18.57
CA ASN A 54 -8.33 10.70 17.88
C ASN A 54 -8.44 10.74 16.35
N LYS A 55 -9.34 11.54 15.76
CA LYS A 55 -9.62 11.55 14.31
C LYS A 55 -8.37 11.64 13.43
N LEU A 56 -7.49 12.62 13.71
CA LEU A 56 -6.25 12.81 12.95
C LEU A 56 -5.28 11.62 13.11
N LYS A 57 -5.20 11.07 14.32
CA LYS A 57 -4.38 9.88 14.61
C LYS A 57 -4.89 8.66 13.85
N ARG A 58 -6.20 8.50 13.72
CA ARG A 58 -6.82 7.40 12.95
C ARG A 58 -6.64 7.58 11.45
N ALA A 59 -6.78 8.79 10.94
CA ALA A 59 -6.49 9.12 9.55
C ALA A 59 -5.03 8.79 9.19
N ALA A 60 -4.06 9.25 9.99
CA ALA A 60 -2.65 8.98 9.77
C ALA A 60 -2.34 7.47 9.82
N ARG A 61 -2.97 6.76 10.77
CA ARG A 61 -2.84 5.29 10.88
C ARG A 61 -3.37 4.55 9.66
N LEU A 62 -4.47 5.01 9.04
CA LEU A 62 -4.96 4.40 7.81
C LEU A 62 -3.94 4.57 6.68
N ARG A 63 -3.41 5.78 6.50
CA ARG A 63 -2.34 6.06 5.52
C ARG A 63 -1.14 5.13 5.74
N GLU A 64 -0.65 5.00 6.97
CA GLU A 64 0.46 4.11 7.31
C GLU A 64 0.17 2.63 7.01
N ILE A 65 -1.05 2.16 7.28
CA ILE A 65 -1.47 0.80 6.93
C ILE A 65 -1.40 0.61 5.42
N LEU A 66 -1.96 1.53 4.62
CA LEU A 66 -1.93 1.44 3.16
C LEU A 66 -0.49 1.43 2.62
N THR A 67 0.39 2.28 3.16
CA THR A 67 1.81 2.29 2.81
C THR A 67 2.50 0.96 3.15
N LYS A 68 2.26 0.40 4.35
CA LYS A 68 2.83 -0.90 4.78
C LYS A 68 2.28 -2.08 3.96
N LEU A 69 1.04 -2.01 3.51
CA LEU A 69 0.43 -3.01 2.63
C LEU A 69 0.96 -2.91 1.18
N GLY A 70 1.65 -1.84 0.84
CA GLY A 70 2.45 -1.72 -0.38
C GLY A 70 1.69 -1.15 -1.59
N PRO A 71 2.29 -1.23 -2.80
CA PRO A 71 1.89 -0.42 -3.96
C PRO A 71 0.43 -0.54 -4.36
N THR A 72 -0.17 -1.72 -4.26
CA THR A 72 -1.59 -1.93 -4.60
C THR A 72 -2.51 -1.11 -3.68
N PHE A 73 -2.23 -1.09 -2.38
CA PHE A 73 -3.05 -0.37 -1.40
C PHE A 73 -2.77 1.14 -1.41
N ILE A 74 -1.54 1.54 -1.73
CA ILE A 74 -1.20 2.94 -2.03
C ILE A 74 -2.09 3.46 -3.17
N LYS A 75 -2.20 2.71 -4.28
CA LYS A 75 -3.08 3.08 -5.41
C LYS A 75 -4.54 3.18 -5.03
N VAL A 76 -5.03 2.29 -4.15
CA VAL A 76 -6.39 2.39 -3.61
C VAL A 76 -6.56 3.69 -2.82
N GLY A 77 -5.61 4.03 -1.93
CA GLY A 77 -5.63 5.30 -1.20
C GLY A 77 -5.62 6.53 -2.11
N GLN A 78 -4.78 6.50 -3.15
CA GLN A 78 -4.74 7.55 -4.18
C GLN A 78 -6.10 7.67 -4.91
N ALA A 79 -6.70 6.56 -5.34
CA ALA A 79 -8.02 6.57 -5.99
C ALA A 79 -9.14 7.07 -5.06
N LEU A 80 -9.07 6.76 -3.76
CA LEU A 80 -10.02 7.30 -2.78
C LEU A 80 -9.81 8.80 -2.54
N SER A 81 -8.56 9.29 -2.60
CA SER A 81 -8.25 10.71 -2.41
C SER A 81 -8.77 11.62 -3.52
N THR A 82 -9.13 11.07 -4.68
CA THR A 82 -9.78 11.84 -5.77
C THR A 82 -11.31 11.90 -5.64
N ARG A 83 -11.90 11.20 -4.65
CA ARG A 83 -13.35 11.12 -4.41
C ARG A 83 -13.71 11.66 -3.01
N PRO A 84 -13.67 12.99 -2.81
CA PRO A 84 -13.93 13.62 -1.51
C PRO A 84 -15.37 13.42 -1.02
N ASP A 85 -16.28 12.99 -1.90
CA ASP A 85 -17.65 12.62 -1.57
C ASP A 85 -17.75 11.30 -0.77
N LEU A 86 -16.73 10.45 -0.82
CA LEU A 86 -16.74 9.12 -0.19
C LEU A 86 -15.99 9.06 1.15
N ILE A 87 -15.15 10.06 1.44
CA ILE A 87 -14.17 10.00 2.53
C ILE A 87 -14.30 11.25 3.40
N ARG A 88 -14.31 11.06 4.72
CA ARG A 88 -14.28 12.17 5.67
C ARG A 88 -13.04 13.04 5.49
N LYS A 89 -13.18 14.35 5.70
CA LYS A 89 -12.12 15.34 5.48
C LYS A 89 -10.78 15.00 6.15
N ASP A 90 -10.80 14.52 7.39
CA ASP A 90 -9.58 14.14 8.12
C ASP A 90 -8.82 12.99 7.46
N PHE A 91 -9.54 11.98 6.94
CA PHE A 91 -8.93 10.89 6.19
C PHE A 91 -8.45 11.35 4.82
N LEU A 92 -9.21 12.21 4.14
CA LEU A 92 -8.85 12.75 2.83
C LEU A 92 -7.49 13.48 2.89
N GLU A 93 -7.30 14.34 3.89
CA GLU A 93 -6.05 15.09 4.09
C GLU A 93 -4.82 14.16 4.24
N GLU A 94 -4.99 13.00 4.88
CA GLU A 94 -3.93 12.00 5.01
C GLU A 94 -3.74 11.16 3.74
N LEU A 95 -4.82 10.79 3.04
CA LEU A 95 -4.73 10.01 1.81
C LEU A 95 -4.10 10.78 0.66
N ILE A 96 -4.28 12.11 0.59
CA ILE A 96 -3.62 12.97 -0.42
C ILE A 96 -2.08 12.85 -0.31
N LYS A 97 -1.54 12.66 0.90
CA LYS A 97 -0.09 12.49 1.10
C LYS A 97 0.47 11.24 0.41
N LEU A 98 -0.36 10.26 0.06
CA LEU A 98 0.06 9.08 -0.69
C LEU A 98 0.40 9.38 -2.15
N GLN A 99 0.05 10.55 -2.67
CA GLN A 99 0.38 10.95 -4.04
C GLN A 99 1.85 11.37 -4.14
N ASP A 100 2.27 12.33 -3.30
CA ASP A 100 3.56 13.01 -3.48
C ASP A 100 4.54 12.83 -2.30
N GLN A 101 4.11 12.25 -1.17
CA GLN A 101 4.90 12.17 0.07
C GLN A 101 5.15 10.72 0.52
N LEU A 102 5.48 9.85 -0.44
CA LEU A 102 5.92 8.49 -0.14
C LEU A 102 7.40 8.48 0.27
N PRO A 103 7.80 7.57 1.18
CA PRO A 103 9.21 7.43 1.52
C PRO A 103 10.03 7.06 0.27
N PRO A 104 11.23 7.65 0.11
CA PRO A 104 12.11 7.30 -1.00
C PRO A 104 12.59 5.85 -0.88
N PHE A 105 12.98 5.27 -2.01
CA PHE A 105 13.70 4.00 -2.07
C PHE A 105 15.18 4.26 -2.36
N ASP A 106 16.00 3.21 -2.31
CA ASP A 106 17.44 3.31 -2.46
C ASP A 106 17.86 3.91 -3.81
N ASN A 107 18.77 4.90 -3.77
CA ASN A 107 19.33 5.53 -4.95
C ASN A 107 20.10 4.54 -5.81
N GLU A 108 20.80 3.56 -5.21
CA GLU A 108 21.55 2.56 -5.96
C GLU A 108 20.62 1.74 -6.88
N ILE A 109 19.43 1.40 -6.37
CA ILE A 109 18.39 0.72 -7.16
C ILE A 109 17.88 1.66 -8.26
N ALA A 110 17.65 2.93 -7.94
CA ALA A 110 17.18 3.92 -8.91
C ALA A 110 18.15 4.08 -10.09
N PHE A 111 19.43 4.34 -9.80
CA PHE A 111 20.47 4.45 -10.82
C PHE A 111 20.60 3.17 -11.63
N SER A 112 20.64 2.00 -10.97
CA SER A 112 20.73 0.71 -11.67
C SER A 112 19.58 0.50 -12.67
N ILE A 113 18.35 0.90 -12.31
CA ILE A 113 17.18 0.81 -13.21
C ILE A 113 17.35 1.78 -14.39
N ILE A 114 17.76 3.02 -14.13
CA ILE A 114 17.93 4.05 -15.15
C ILE A 114 19.02 3.65 -16.15
N GLU A 115 20.18 3.20 -15.67
CA GLU A 115 21.30 2.76 -16.51
C GLU A 115 20.92 1.54 -17.35
N ALA A 116 20.16 0.61 -16.79
CA ALA A 116 19.67 -0.56 -17.51
C ALA A 116 18.68 -0.19 -18.63
N GLU A 117 17.83 0.81 -18.41
CA GLU A 117 16.83 1.26 -19.40
C GLU A 117 17.45 2.17 -20.48
N LEU A 118 18.47 2.97 -20.13
CA LEU A 118 19.16 3.87 -21.05
C LEU A 118 20.37 3.24 -21.76
N GLU A 119 20.77 2.03 -21.36
CA GLU A 119 21.97 1.32 -21.84
C GLU A 119 23.28 2.14 -21.73
N ARG A 120 23.34 3.07 -20.77
CA ARG A 120 24.47 3.97 -20.54
C ARG A 120 24.58 4.37 -19.06
N PRO A 121 25.78 4.65 -18.55
CA PRO A 121 25.96 5.07 -17.16
C PRO A 121 25.36 6.46 -16.89
N VAL A 122 24.89 6.69 -15.66
CA VAL A 122 24.28 7.96 -15.20
C VAL A 122 24.92 8.45 -13.91
#